data_AF-A0A3A0CA78-F1
#
_entry.id   AF-A0A3A0CA78-F1
#
_cell.length_a   1.000
_cell.length_b   1.000
_cell.length_c   1.000
_cell.angle_alpha   90.00
_cell.angle_beta   90.00
_cell.angle_gamma   90.00
#
_symmetry.space_group_name_H-M   'P 1'
#
loop_
_entity.id
_entity.type
_entity.pdbx_description
1 polymer ?
#
loop_
_entity_poly.entity_id
_entity_poly.type
_entity_poly.pdbx_seq_one_letter_code
_entity_poly.pdbx_strand_id
1 'polypeptide(L)' 'MARIPASEEFAALAAAPDFTLPDEEGRPVSLREAVQSGPVLLVFYRGHW' A
#
# COMPACT_ATOMS: atom_id res chain seq x y z
N MET A 1 20.35 6.66 -0.70
CA MET A 1 19.69 5.36 -0.41
C MET A 1 18.62 5.61 0.65
N ALA A 2 17.36 5.30 0.36
CA ALA A 2 16.29 5.40 1.36
C ALA A 2 16.43 4.23 2.36
N ARG A 3 16.40 4.53 3.67
CA ARG A 3 16.41 3.52 4.73
C ARG A 3 14.97 3.19 5.07
N ILE A 4 14.57 1.92 4.92
CA ILE A 4 13.27 1.44 5.39
C ILE A 4 13.32 1.42 6.93
N PRO A 5 12.43 2.14 7.63
CA PRO A 5 12.37 2.08 9.09
C PRO A 5 11.95 0.69 9.55
N ALA A 6 12.53 0.20 10.65
CA ALA A 6 12.09 -1.04 11.27
C ALA A 6 10.77 -0.80 12.00
N SER A 7 9.76 -1.64 11.76
CA SER A 7 8.49 -1.62 12.49
C SER A 7 8.69 -2.24 13.87
N GLU A 8 8.40 -1.52 14.95
CA GLU A 8 8.54 -2.05 16.32
C GLU A 8 7.54 -3.17 16.64
N GLU A 9 6.40 -3.16 15.96
CA GLU A 9 5.33 -4.13 16.16
C GLU A 9 4.78 -4.56 14.79
N PHE A 10 5.04 -5.79 14.40
CA PHE A 10 4.40 -6.40 13.23
C PHE A 10 3.36 -7.38 13.79
N ALA A 11 2.10 -6.96 13.83
CA ALA A 11 1.00 -7.89 14.08
C ALA A 11 1.13 -9.06 13.11
N ALA A 12 0.92 -10.28 13.60
CA ALA A 12 1.11 -11.54 12.86
C ALA A 12 0.69 -11.42 11.38
N LEU A 13 1.50 -11.98 10.47
CA LEU A 13 1.31 -11.96 9.01
C LEU A 13 -0.14 -12.25 8.60
N ALA A 14 -0.95 -11.20 8.51
CA ALA A 14 -2.31 -11.24 8.03
C ALA A 14 -2.33 -10.70 6.61
N ALA A 15 -3.24 -11.20 5.78
CA ALA A 15 -3.47 -10.63 4.47
C ALA A 15 -3.82 -9.14 4.62
N ALA A 16 -3.18 -8.29 3.82
CA ALA A 16 -3.56 -6.88 3.77
C ALA A 16 -5.05 -6.77 3.41
N PRO A 17 -5.82 -5.89 4.09
CA PRO A 17 -7.21 -5.65 3.71
C PRO A 17 -7.30 -5.20 2.26
N ASP A 18 -8.25 -5.77 1.52
CA ASP A 18 -8.50 -5.37 0.15
C ASP A 18 -9.12 -3.97 0.11
N PHE A 19 -8.73 -3.16 -0.88
CA PHE A 19 -9.30 -1.84 -1.10
C PHE A 19 -9.18 -1.43 -2.57
N THR A 20 -10.05 -0.50 -2.96
CA THR A 20 -9.95 0.22 -4.23
C THR A 20 -9.99 1.72 -3.92
N LEU A 21 -8.95 2.44 -4.34
CA LEU A 21 -8.83 3.89 -4.15
C LEU A 21 -8.62 4.56 -5.51
N PRO A 22 -9.05 5.83 -5.69
CA PRO A 22 -8.70 6.59 -6.88
C PRO A 22 -7.20 6.91 -6.90
N ASP A 23 -6.61 6.89 -8.09
CA ASP A 23 -5.34 7.56 -8.37
C ASP A 23 -5.52 9.08 -8.54
N GLU A 24 -4.45 9.78 -8.91
CA GLU A 24 -4.41 11.22 -9.10
C GLU A 24 -5.34 11.73 -10.21
N GLU A 25 -5.68 10.90 -11.20
CA GLU A 25 -6.68 11.20 -12.23
C GLU A 25 -8.10 10.74 -11.86
N GLY A 26 -8.30 10.18 -10.67
CA GLY A 26 -9.57 9.64 -10.22
C GLY A 26 -9.88 8.24 -10.76
N ARG A 27 -8.93 7.58 -11.42
CA ARG A 27 -9.11 6.22 -11.94
C ARG A 27 -9.01 5.23 -10.77
N PRO A 28 -9.87 4.20 -10.73
CA PRO A 28 -9.86 3.24 -9.63
C PRO A 28 -8.62 2.33 -9.71
N VAL A 29 -7.94 2.14 -8.58
CA VAL A 29 -6.81 1.21 -8.40
C VAL A 29 -7.17 0.20 -7.31
N SER A 30 -7.21 -1.09 -7.66
CA SER A 30 -7.47 -2.20 -6.73
C SER A 30 -6.17 -2.82 -6.21
N LEU A 31 -6.06 -2.99 -4.89
CA LEU A 31 -4.92 -3.70 -4.29
C LEU A 31 -4.82 -5.15 -4.80
N ARG A 32 -5.96 -5.85 -4.90
CA ARG A 32 -6.01 -7.23 -5.39
C ARG A 32 -5.41 -7.38 -6.79
N GLU A 33 -5.78 -6.51 -7.73
CA GLU A 33 -5.29 -6.54 -9.11
C GLU A 33 -3.79 -6.19 -9.18
N ALA A 34 -3.35 -5.20 -8.39
CA ALA A 34 -1.95 -4.81 -8.31
C ALA A 34 -1.06 -5.96 -7.81
N VAL A 35 -1.49 -6.69 -6.77
CA VAL A 35 -0.75 -7.83 -6.22
C VAL A 35 -0.65 -8.99 -7.21
N GLN A 36 -1.66 -9.20 -8.05
CA GLN A 36 -1.58 -10.20 -9.14
C GLN A 36 -0.50 -9.86 -10.17
N SER A 37 -0.18 -8.57 -10.33
CA SER A 37 0.86 -8.10 -11.24
C SER A 37 2.27 -8.16 -10.64
N GLY A 38 2.38 -8.26 -9.31
CA GLY A 38 3.65 -8.41 -8.60
C GLY A 38 3.63 -7.86 -7.16
N PRO A 39 4.79 -7.86 -6.47
CA PRO A 39 4.90 -7.27 -5.14
C PRO A 39 4.53 -5.79 -5.13
N VAL A 40 3.74 -5.38 -4.15
CA VAL A 40 3.27 -3.99 -3.99
C VAL A 40 3.86 -3.38 -2.72
N LEU A 41 4.36 -2.13 -2.82
CA LEU A 41 4.75 -1.31 -1.67
C LEU A 41 3.66 -0.30 -1.37
N LEU A 42 3.09 -0.34 -0.17
CA LEU A 42 2.13 0.67 0.31
C LEU A 42 2.86 1.73 1.12
N VAL A 43 2.67 3.01 0.75
CA VAL A 43 3.22 4.16 1.46
C VAL A 43 2.05 5.01 1.95
N PHE A 44 1.81 5.00 3.25
CA PHE A 44 0.85 5.89 3.90
C PHE A 44 1.59 7.14 4.37
N TYR A 45 1.12 8.31 3.95
CA TYR A 45 1.61 9.60 4.43
C TYR A 45 0.44 10.43 4.97
N ARG A 46 0.75 11.33 5.90
CA ARG A 46 -0.22 12.27 6.47
C ARG A 46 -0.07 13.62 5.77
N GLY A 47 -1.10 14.09 5.08
CA GLY A 47 -1.14 15.41 4.44
C GLY A 47 -1.83 15.38 3.08
N HIS A 48 -2.15 16.57 2.54
CA HIS A 48 -2.51 16.73 1.14
C HIS A 48 -1.21 16.87 0.34
N TRP A 49 -1.04 16.03 -0.69
CA TRP A 49 -0.08 16.32 -1.77
C TRP A 49 -0.65 17.39 -2.68
#